data_AF-A0A917S6T4-F1
#
_entry.id   AF-A0A917S6T4-F1
#
_cell.length_a   1.000
_cell.length_b   1.000
_cell.length_c   1.000
_cell.angle_alpha   90.00
_cell.angle_beta   90.00
_cell.angle_gamma   90.00
#
_symmetry.space_group_name_H-M   'P 1'
#
loop_
_entity.id
_entity.type
_entity.pdbx_description
1 polymer ?
#
loop_
_entity_poly.entity_id
_entity_poly.type
_entity_poly.pdbx_seq_one_letter_code
_entity_poly.pdbx_strand_id
1 'polypeptide(L)'
;MIIWSRWGFLVVLIALAGMGFGGLLSAVFASVGGLQPVFFGVGLLLAGAGIWAFDHYVLPKMDKPIPVLVMAPPTVDQWGRPVPARPVQAVNPQTGQPLFRRTQSTLFFIPFGIWTWVVGGVGALLLVAGAVSSLVA
;
A
#
# COMPACT_ATOMS: atom_id res chain seq x y z
N MET A 1 17.60 -4.31 -7.58
CA MET A 1 16.66 -3.25 -7.16
C MET A 1 15.47 -3.90 -6.49
N ILE A 2 15.16 -3.54 -5.26
CA ILE A 2 13.93 -3.99 -4.61
C ILE A 2 12.83 -3.03 -5.06
N ILE A 3 11.86 -3.55 -5.82
CA ILE A 3 10.75 -2.78 -6.41
C ILE A 3 9.64 -2.45 -5.38
N TRP A 4 9.74 -2.94 -4.14
CA TRP A 4 8.77 -2.73 -3.07
C TRP A 4 9.45 -2.27 -1.76
N SER A 5 8.69 -1.55 -0.93
CA SER A 5 9.09 -1.13 0.42
C SER A 5 8.10 -1.67 1.44
N ARG A 6 8.63 -2.25 2.54
CA ARG A 6 7.86 -2.75 3.69
C ARG A 6 6.69 -3.66 3.28
N TRP A 7 5.46 -3.22 3.50
CA TRP A 7 4.23 -3.97 3.26
C TRP A 7 3.67 -3.78 1.85
N GLY A 8 4.40 -3.08 0.97
CA GLY A 8 3.99 -2.86 -0.42
C GLY A 8 3.68 -4.14 -1.19
N PHE A 9 4.40 -5.24 -0.90
CA PHE A 9 4.17 -6.52 -1.56
C PHE A 9 2.75 -7.10 -1.30
N LEU A 10 2.09 -6.70 -0.21
CA LEU A 10 0.76 -7.18 0.13
C LEU A 10 -0.29 -6.76 -0.91
N VAL A 11 -0.08 -5.67 -1.64
CA VAL A 11 -0.96 -5.30 -2.77
C VAL A 11 -1.05 -6.44 -3.76
N VAL A 12 0.09 -7.06 -4.12
CA VAL A 12 0.12 -8.17 -5.08
C VAL A 12 -0.61 -9.37 -4.51
N LEU A 13 -0.39 -9.70 -3.24
CA LEU A 13 -1.08 -10.83 -2.62
C LEU A 13 -2.60 -10.63 -2.54
N ILE A 14 -3.06 -9.43 -2.17
CA ILE A 14 -4.49 -9.13 -2.09
C ILE A 14 -5.11 -9.13 -3.49
N ALA A 15 -4.44 -8.55 -4.48
CA ALA A 15 -4.90 -8.56 -5.86
C ALA A 15 -4.99 -9.98 -6.43
N LEU A 16 -3.96 -10.81 -6.21
CA LEU A 16 -3.96 -12.22 -6.62
C LEU A 16 -5.03 -13.03 -5.88
N ALA A 17 -5.24 -12.78 -4.59
CA ALA A 17 -6.29 -13.43 -3.82
C ALA A 17 -7.69 -13.06 -4.34
N GLY A 18 -7.95 -11.78 -4.63
CA GLY A 18 -9.21 -11.35 -5.22
C GLY A 18 -9.42 -11.89 -6.63
N MET A 19 -8.39 -11.90 -7.46
CA MET A 19 -8.44 -12.50 -8.80
C MET A 19 -8.70 -14.01 -8.71
N GLY A 20 -8.03 -14.71 -7.81
CA GLY A 20 -8.24 -16.14 -7.54
C GLY A 20 -9.65 -16.42 -7.04
N PHE A 21 -10.19 -15.59 -6.14
CA PHE A 21 -11.57 -15.68 -5.69
C PHE A 21 -12.57 -15.47 -6.83
N GLY A 22 -12.36 -14.46 -7.67
CA GLY A 22 -13.16 -14.24 -8.88
C GLY A 22 -13.11 -15.41 -9.85
N GLY A 23 -11.94 -16.03 -10.01
CA GLY A 23 -11.76 -17.25 -10.80
C GLY A 23 -12.51 -18.46 -10.22
N LEU A 24 -12.49 -18.63 -8.90
CA LEU A 24 -13.26 -19.66 -8.21
C LEU A 24 -14.77 -19.45 -8.41
N LEU A 25 -15.26 -18.22 -8.27
CA LEU A 25 -16.66 -17.89 -8.57
C LEU A 25 -17.00 -18.23 -10.02
N SER A 26 -16.15 -17.82 -10.96
CA SER A 26 -16.33 -18.14 -12.38
C SER A 26 -16.36 -19.65 -12.66
N ALA A 27 -15.59 -20.46 -11.92
CA ALA A 27 -15.59 -21.91 -12.07
C ALA A 27 -16.88 -22.54 -11.51
N VAL A 28 -17.38 -22.04 -10.37
CA VAL A 28 -18.64 -22.50 -9.76
C VAL A 28 -19.85 -22.18 -10.65
N PHE A 29 -19.85 -21.00 -11.26
CA PHE A 29 -20.94 -20.53 -12.14
C PHE A 29 -20.63 -20.74 -13.64
N ALA A 30 -19.76 -21.69 -13.99
CA ALA A 30 -19.34 -21.92 -15.37
C ALA A 30 -20.50 -22.27 -16.32
N SER A 31 -21.60 -22.82 -15.78
CA SER A 31 -22.83 -23.12 -16.54
C SER A 31 -23.60 -21.87 -16.98
N VAL A 32 -23.34 -20.72 -16.34
CA VAL A 32 -23.95 -19.44 -16.66
C VAL A 32 -22.99 -18.70 -17.60
N GLY A 33 -23.05 -19.05 -18.89
CA GLY A 33 -22.19 -18.50 -19.93
C GLY A 33 -22.19 -16.96 -19.96
N GLY A 34 -21.05 -16.36 -20.31
CA GLY A 34 -20.92 -14.91 -20.50
C GLY A 34 -20.64 -14.07 -19.23
N LEU A 35 -20.83 -14.63 -18.03
CA LEU A 35 -20.60 -13.89 -16.77
C LEU A 35 -19.17 -13.98 -16.22
N GLN A 36 -18.28 -14.72 -16.88
CA GLN A 36 -16.90 -14.91 -16.41
C GLN A 36 -16.17 -13.57 -16.12
N PRO A 37 -16.21 -12.55 -17.01
CA PRO A 37 -15.54 -11.28 -16.74
C PRO A 37 -16.16 -10.54 -15.55
N VAL A 38 -17.46 -10.72 -15.31
CA VAL A 38 -18.17 -10.13 -14.17
C VAL A 38 -17.60 -10.69 -12.87
N PHE A 39 -17.43 -12.00 -12.75
CA PHE A 39 -16.91 -12.63 -11.53
C PHE A 39 -15.46 -12.25 -11.23
N PHE A 40 -14.59 -12.18 -12.25
CA PHE A 40 -13.24 -11.65 -12.08
C PHE A 40 -13.25 -10.18 -11.65
N GLY A 41 -14.15 -9.38 -12.22
CA GLY A 41 -14.34 -7.99 -11.84
C GLY A 41 -14.80 -7.81 -10.39
N VAL A 42 -15.76 -8.62 -9.92
CA VAL A 42 -16.17 -8.66 -8.50
C VAL A 42 -14.98 -9.01 -7.60
N GLY A 43 -14.23 -10.05 -7.94
CA GLY A 43 -13.06 -10.48 -7.18
C GLY A 43 -12.00 -9.37 -7.05
N LEU A 44 -11.71 -8.66 -8.14
CA LEU A 44 -10.78 -7.52 -8.11
C LEU A 44 -11.34 -6.29 -7.41
N LEU A 45 -12.64 -5.99 -7.51
CA LEU A 45 -13.25 -4.92 -6.71
C LEU A 45 -13.12 -5.19 -5.21
N LEU A 46 -13.38 -6.43 -4.79
CA LEU A 46 -13.19 -6.85 -3.40
C LEU A 46 -11.73 -6.75 -2.97
N ALA A 47 -10.77 -7.10 -3.84
CA ALA A 47 -9.35 -6.85 -3.58
C ALA A 47 -9.04 -5.35 -3.43
N GLY A 48 -9.59 -4.49 -4.29
CA GLY A 48 -9.44 -3.04 -4.18
C GLY A 48 -9.97 -2.52 -2.83
N ALA A 49 -11.17 -2.94 -2.44
CA ALA A 49 -11.74 -2.61 -1.12
C ALA A 49 -10.89 -3.16 0.04
N GLY A 50 -10.32 -4.36 -0.13
CA GLY A 50 -9.39 -4.96 0.83
C GLY A 50 -8.09 -4.17 0.98
N ILE A 51 -7.51 -3.69 -0.13
CA ILE A 51 -6.34 -2.80 -0.14
C ILE A 51 -6.69 -1.50 0.59
N TRP A 52 -7.83 -0.88 0.31
CA TRP A 52 -8.26 0.32 1.01
C TRP A 52 -8.42 0.10 2.52
N ALA A 53 -9.09 -0.98 2.92
CA ALA A 53 -9.28 -1.31 4.33
C ALA A 53 -7.95 -1.58 5.02
N PHE A 54 -7.03 -2.27 4.35
CA PHE A 54 -5.69 -2.53 4.88
C PHE A 54 -4.88 -1.24 5.04
N ASP A 55 -4.93 -0.34 4.06
CA ASP A 55 -4.30 0.98 4.11
C ASP A 55 -4.82 1.83 5.27
N HIS A 56 -6.14 1.80 5.51
CA HIS A 56 -6.76 2.66 6.49
C HIS A 56 -6.65 2.12 7.93
N TYR A 57 -6.78 0.80 8.12
CA TYR A 57 -6.90 0.22 9.47
C TYR A 57 -5.65 -0.52 9.95
N VAL A 58 -4.86 -1.08 9.03
CA VAL A 58 -3.74 -1.97 9.38
C VAL A 58 -2.40 -1.26 9.20
N LEU A 59 -2.17 -0.60 8.06
CA LEU A 59 -0.90 0.10 7.81
C LEU A 59 -0.54 1.15 8.87
N PRO A 60 -1.46 1.97 9.42
CA PRO A 60 -1.09 2.95 10.44
C PRO A 60 -0.57 2.31 11.73
N LYS A 61 -0.95 1.06 11.99
CA LYS A 61 -0.47 0.28 13.15
C LYS A 61 0.88 -0.39 12.87
N MET A 62 1.14 -0.76 11.62
CA MET A 62 2.37 -1.44 11.20
C MET A 62 3.50 -0.45 10.85
N ASP A 63 3.16 0.69 10.24
CA ASP A 63 4.10 1.73 9.84
C ASP A 63 4.41 2.67 11.02
N LYS A 64 5.24 2.18 11.95
CA LYS A 64 5.74 2.97 13.07
C LYS A 64 6.51 4.21 12.58
N PRO A 65 6.31 5.39 13.22
CA PRO A 65 7.09 6.59 12.90
C PRO A 65 8.57 6.34 13.17
N ILE A 66 9.43 6.78 12.27
CA ILE A 66 10.89 6.71 12.43
C ILE A 66 11.40 8.10 12.85
N PRO A 67 12.31 8.20 13.83
CA PRO A 67 12.94 9.48 14.16
C PRO A 67 13.71 10.02 12.95
N VAL A 68 13.54 11.30 12.66
CA VAL A 68 14.38 11.98 11.67
C VAL A 68 15.73 12.24 12.33
N LEU A 69 16.81 11.77 11.73
CA LEU A 69 18.17 11.96 12.25
C LEU A 69 18.87 13.07 11.47
N VAL A 70 19.51 13.98 12.19
CA VAL A 70 20.39 15.03 11.63
C VAL A 70 21.77 14.92 12.25
N MET A 71 22.80 15.29 11.50
CA MET A 71 24.15 15.33 12.06
C MET A 71 24.29 16.53 12.99
N ALA A 72 24.55 16.25 14.27
CA ALA A 72 24.93 17.30 15.21
C ALA A 72 26.34 17.81 14.84
N PRO A 73 26.57 19.13 14.88
CA PRO A 73 27.91 19.66 14.73
C PRO A 73 28.82 19.14 15.86
N PRO A 74 30.14 19.03 15.61
CA PRO A 74 31.08 18.68 16.66
C PRO A 74 31.02 19.72 17.79
N THR A 75 31.01 19.24 19.03
CA THR A 75 30.86 20.08 20.24
C THR A 75 31.93 19.72 21.26
N VAL A 76 32.08 20.52 22.31
CA VAL A 76 33.02 20.24 23.42
C VAL A 76 32.20 19.83 24.63
N ASP A 77 32.59 18.75 25.31
CA ASP A 77 31.90 18.29 26.52
C ASP A 77 32.19 19.17 27.75
N GLN A 78 31.52 18.89 28.86
CA GLN A 78 31.69 19.61 30.14
C GLN A 78 33.11 19.51 30.73
N TRP A 79 33.95 18.61 30.22
CA TRP A 79 35.34 18.42 30.64
C TRP A 79 36.35 18.95 29.62
N GLY A 80 35.89 19.70 28.61
CA GLY A 80 36.76 20.29 27.59
C GLY A 80 37.21 19.31 26.49
N ARG A 81 36.63 18.11 26.41
CA ARG A 81 37.01 17.10 25.39
C ARG A 81 36.18 17.29 24.12
N PRO A 82 36.80 17.17 22.93
CA PRO A 82 36.08 17.25 21.67
C PRO A 82 35.16 16.03 21.49
N VAL A 83 33.88 16.30 21.23
CA VAL A 83 32.85 15.31 20.88
C VAL A 83 32.64 15.36 19.36
N PRO A 84 32.88 14.26 18.63
CA PRO A 84 32.72 14.23 17.19
C PRO A 84 31.24 14.37 16.78
N ALA A 85 31.03 14.76 15.53
CA ALA A 85 29.69 14.83 14.95
C ALA A 85 28.99 13.47 15.05
N ARG A 86 27.78 13.47 15.64
CA ARG A 86 26.98 12.26 15.83
C ARG A 86 25.55 12.48 15.33
N PRO A 87 24.89 11.44 14.81
CA PRO A 87 23.50 11.54 14.42
C PRO A 87 22.65 11.72 15.69
N VAL A 88 21.90 12.82 15.74
CA VAL A 88 20.94 13.12 16.80
C VAL A 88 19.54 13.22 16.21
N GLN A 89 18.52 13.00 17.03
CA GLN A 89 17.14 13.20 16.59
C GLN A 89 16.92 14.68 16.27
N ALA A 90 16.37 14.95 15.10
CA ALA A 90 15.98 16.28 14.69
C ALA A 90 14.84 16.77 15.59
N VAL A 91 14.94 18.01 16.03
CA VAL A 91 13.95 18.65 16.89
C VAL A 91 13.47 19.91 16.18
N ASN A 92 12.18 20.20 16.28
CA ASN A 92 11.61 21.42 15.72
C ASN A 92 12.20 22.66 16.45
N PRO A 93 12.80 23.64 15.75
CA PRO A 93 13.41 24.82 16.36
C PRO A 93 12.42 25.71 17.13
N GLN A 94 11.14 25.71 16.74
CA GLN A 94 10.12 26.59 17.33
C GLN A 94 9.44 25.96 18.54
N THR A 95 9.24 24.63 18.53
CA THR A 95 8.45 23.94 19.55
C THR A 95 9.27 23.01 20.44
N GLY A 96 10.54 22.73 20.11
CA GLY A 96 11.38 21.81 20.86
C GLY A 96 10.94 20.35 20.78
N GLN A 97 9.97 20.00 19.92
CA GLN A 97 9.46 18.64 19.81
C GLN A 97 10.27 17.78 18.83
N PRO A 98 10.50 16.49 19.15
CA PRO A 98 11.18 15.57 18.25
C PRO A 98 10.41 15.38 16.93
N LEU A 99 11.13 15.43 15.81
CA LEU A 99 10.56 15.19 14.48
C LEU A 99 10.55 13.69 14.18
N PHE A 100 9.39 13.21 13.77
CA PHE A 100 9.19 11.85 13.28
C PHE A 100 8.70 11.90 11.84
N ARG A 101 9.24 11.02 11.00
CA ARG A 101 8.74 10.79 9.63
C ARG A 101 7.86 9.56 9.63
N ARG A 102 6.64 9.68 9.08
CA ARG A 102 5.84 8.51 8.70
C ARG A 102 6.46 7.87 7.47
N THR A 103 6.76 6.58 7.58
CA THR A 103 7.19 5.79 6.42
C THR A 103 5.94 5.30 5.71
N GLN A 104 5.87 5.46 4.39
CA GLN A 104 4.78 4.92 3.59
C GLN A 104 5.24 3.60 2.95
N SER A 105 4.40 2.58 3.05
CA SER A 105 4.57 1.33 2.30
C SER A 105 4.30 1.57 0.81
N THR A 106 5.19 1.08 -0.07
CA THR A 106 5.12 1.35 -1.52
C THR A 106 5.37 0.09 -2.34
N LEU A 107 4.70 -0.02 -3.48
CA LEU A 107 4.94 -1.04 -4.50
C LEU A 107 5.20 -0.32 -5.83
N PHE A 108 6.29 -0.66 -6.52
CA PHE A 108 6.80 0.05 -7.71
C PHE A 108 6.93 1.56 -7.48
N PHE A 109 7.40 1.97 -6.30
CA PHE A 109 7.48 3.37 -5.87
C PHE A 109 6.12 4.10 -5.77
N ILE A 110 5.02 3.40 -5.98
CA ILE A 110 3.66 3.92 -5.86
C ILE A 110 3.15 3.63 -4.44
N PRO A 111 2.64 4.63 -3.69
CA PRO A 111 2.03 4.45 -2.38
C PRO A 111 0.92 3.39 -2.37
N PHE A 112 0.88 2.61 -1.29
CA PHE A 112 -0.08 1.52 -1.11
C PHE A 112 -1.54 1.94 -1.39
N GLY A 113 -1.99 3.06 -0.82
CA GLY A 113 -3.35 3.56 -1.02
C GLY A 113 -3.75 3.83 -2.48
N ILE A 114 -2.80 4.17 -3.37
CA ILE A 114 -3.08 4.41 -4.80
C ILE A 114 -3.48 3.10 -5.50
N TRP A 115 -2.94 1.96 -5.06
CA TRP A 115 -3.26 0.66 -5.65
C TRP A 115 -4.72 0.25 -5.48
N THR A 116 -5.43 0.82 -4.50
CA THR A 116 -6.90 0.70 -4.38
C THR A 116 -7.59 1.06 -5.70
N TRP A 117 -7.20 2.19 -6.29
CA TRP A 117 -7.81 2.70 -7.52
C TRP A 117 -7.35 1.94 -8.75
N VAL A 118 -6.10 1.48 -8.76
CA VAL A 118 -5.59 0.66 -9.86
C VAL A 118 -6.30 -0.69 -9.89
N VAL A 119 -6.30 -1.42 -8.78
CA VAL A 119 -6.92 -2.76 -8.68
C VAL A 119 -8.44 -2.67 -8.80
N GLY A 120 -9.05 -1.74 -8.08
CA GLY A 120 -10.50 -1.51 -8.15
C GLY A 120 -10.94 -1.02 -9.52
N GLY A 121 -10.16 -0.14 -10.17
CA GLY A 121 -10.44 0.34 -11.52
C GLY A 121 -10.39 -0.77 -12.57
N VAL A 122 -9.38 -1.66 -12.51
CA VAL A 122 -9.33 -2.86 -13.36
C VAL A 122 -10.54 -3.77 -13.11
N GLY A 123 -10.92 -3.98 -11.85
CA GLY A 123 -12.12 -4.75 -11.50
C GLY A 123 -13.41 -4.14 -12.06
N ALA A 124 -13.57 -2.82 -11.95
CA ALA A 124 -14.71 -2.09 -12.51
C ALA A 124 -14.76 -2.20 -14.05
N LEU A 125 -13.62 -2.09 -14.73
CA LEU A 125 -13.54 -2.26 -16.18
C LEU A 125 -13.96 -3.67 -16.61
N LEU A 126 -13.55 -4.71 -15.88
CA LEU A 126 -13.97 -6.09 -16.15
C LEU A 126 -15.48 -6.29 -15.92
N LEU A 127 -16.06 -5.64 -14.91
CA LEU A 127 -17.51 -5.66 -14.69
C LEU A 127 -18.26 -5.02 -15.85
N VAL A 128 -17.82 -3.85 -16.31
CA VAL A 128 -18.44 -3.17 -17.46
C VAL A 128 -18.30 -4.03 -18.72
N ALA A 129 -17.11 -4.57 -18.99
CA ALA A 129 -16.86 -5.44 -20.13
C ALA A 129 -17.71 -6.72 -20.09
N GLY A 130 -17.88 -7.32 -18.91
CA GLY A 130 -18.75 -8.47 -18.70
C GLY A 130 -20.22 -8.14 -18.91
N ALA A 131 -20.69 -7.02 -18.36
CA ALA A 131 -22.06 -6.55 -18.54
C ALA A 131 -22.37 -6.26 -20.03
N VAL A 132 -21.47 -5.57 -20.73
CA VAL A 132 -21.62 -5.32 -22.18
C VAL A 132 -21.62 -6.63 -22.96
N SER A 133 -20.69 -7.54 -22.67
CA SER A 133 -20.66 -8.86 -23.31
C SER A 133 -21.97 -9.63 -23.11
N SER A 134 -22.57 -9.54 -21.92
CA SER A 134 -23.85 -10.19 -21.63
C SER A 134 -25.07 -9.56 -22.29
N LEU A 135 -24.97 -8.31 -22.76
CA LEU A 135 -26.05 -7.62 -23.50
C LEU A 135 -25.99 -7.90 -25.01
N VAL A 136 -24.84 -8.31 -25.52
CA VAL A 136 -24.60 -8.57 -26.95
C VAL A 136 -24.71 -10.07 -27.30
N ALA A 137 -24.62 -10.94 -26.30
CA ALA A 137 -24.80 -12.40 -26.42
C ALA A 137 -26.28 -12.81 -26.35
#